data_AF-A0A9X5IQ95-F1
#
_entry.id   AF-A0A9X5IQ95-F1
#
_cell.length_a   1.000
_cell.length_b   1.000
_cell.length_c   1.000
_cell.angle_alpha   90.00
_cell.angle_beta   90.00
_cell.angle_gamma   90.00
#
_symmetry.space_group_name_H-M   'P 1'
#
loop_
_entity.id
_entity.type
_entity.pdbx_description
1 polymer ?
#
loop_
_entity_poly.entity_id
_entity_poly.type
_entity_poly.pdbx_seq_one_letter_code
_entity_poly.pdbx_strand_id
1 'polypeptide(L)'
;MLATAATSAPLPAVPQASTQAVPSSASASVAGVLGASKKYANCTALNKKYPGGVAKSKKARNTKVVRGKKVPAASQYKPKVSAALYAANKTKDRDKDGIACER
;
A
#
# COMPACT_ATOMS: atom_id res chain seq x y z
N MET A 1 -0.84 -52.84 33.34
CA MET A 1 -1.97 -53.70 32.96
C MET A 1 -3.16 -53.34 33.81
N LEU A 2 -4.07 -52.51 33.30
CA LEU A 2 -5.51 -52.53 33.61
C LEU A 2 -6.21 -51.65 32.58
N ALA A 3 -7.24 -52.22 31.95
CA ALA A 3 -8.09 -51.65 30.91
C ALA A 3 -8.89 -50.42 31.45
N THR A 4 -9.64 -49.61 30.69
CA THR A 4 -10.73 -49.99 29.80
C THR A 4 -11.36 -48.73 29.19
N ALA A 5 -11.95 -48.92 28.00
CA ALA A 5 -13.16 -48.27 27.48
C ALA A 5 -13.11 -46.79 27.03
N ALA A 6 -12.98 -46.65 25.71
CA ALA A 6 -13.61 -45.59 24.94
C ALA A 6 -15.14 -45.78 24.96
N THR A 7 -15.88 -44.69 25.20
CA THR A 7 -17.32 -44.63 24.96
C THR A 7 -17.63 -43.40 24.14
N SER A 8 -17.99 -43.65 22.88
CA SER A 8 -18.51 -42.70 21.92
C SER A 8 -19.94 -42.32 22.29
N ALA A 9 -20.23 -41.03 22.39
CA ALA A 9 -21.59 -40.51 22.49
C ALA A 9 -22.00 -39.85 21.16
N PRO A 10 -23.22 -40.10 20.66
CA PRO A 10 -23.68 -39.61 19.36
C PRO A 10 -24.06 -38.12 19.40
N LEU A 11 -23.71 -37.46 18.31
CA LEU A 11 -24.04 -36.07 17.97
C LEU A 11 -25.56 -35.93 17.74
N PRO A 12 -26.23 -34.92 18.32
CA PRO A 12 -27.56 -34.53 17.85
C PRO A 12 -27.45 -33.72 16.56
N ALA A 13 -28.14 -34.19 15.53
CA ALA A 13 -28.42 -33.49 14.29
C ALA A 13 -29.24 -32.22 14.58
N VAL A 14 -28.77 -31.08 14.05
CA VAL A 14 -29.54 -29.83 13.99
C VAL A 14 -29.89 -29.50 12.53
N PRO A 15 -31.12 -29.02 12.27
CA PRO A 15 -31.71 -28.97 10.93
C PRO A 15 -31.14 -27.87 10.03
N GLN A 16 -31.15 -28.16 8.73
CA GLN A 16 -30.94 -27.23 7.63
C GLN A 16 -31.96 -26.09 7.66
N ALA A 17 -31.50 -24.84 7.57
CA ALA A 17 -32.32 -23.74 7.11
C ALA A 17 -31.48 -22.64 6.42
N SER A 18 -31.90 -22.35 5.19
CA SER A 18 -31.87 -21.03 4.57
C SER A 18 -30.53 -20.52 4.03
N THR A 19 -30.27 -20.93 2.79
CA THR A 19 -29.65 -20.09 1.76
C THR A 19 -30.18 -18.66 1.81
N GLN A 20 -29.32 -17.71 2.20
CA GLN A 20 -29.46 -16.32 1.80
C GLN A 20 -28.28 -16.00 0.87
N ALA A 21 -28.58 -15.93 -0.42
CA ALA A 21 -27.70 -15.34 -1.42
C ALA A 21 -27.57 -13.84 -1.11
N VAL A 22 -26.46 -13.46 -0.48
CA VAL A 22 -26.06 -12.05 -0.44
C VAL A 22 -25.59 -11.66 -1.85
N PRO A 23 -26.12 -10.58 -2.45
CA PRO A 23 -25.58 -10.08 -3.70
C PRO A 23 -24.12 -9.70 -3.45
N SER A 24 -23.24 -10.31 -4.24
CA SER A 24 -21.87 -9.86 -4.43
C SER A 24 -21.96 -8.47 -5.06
N SER A 25 -22.10 -7.45 -4.21
CA SER A 25 -21.99 -6.05 -4.62
C SER A 25 -20.57 -5.87 -5.10
N ALA A 26 -20.46 -5.94 -6.43
CA ALA A 26 -19.29 -5.62 -7.20
C ALA A 26 -18.61 -4.41 -6.58
N SER A 27 -17.39 -4.63 -6.12
CA SER A 27 -16.42 -3.58 -5.88
C SER A 27 -16.16 -2.91 -7.22
N ALA A 28 -17.02 -1.96 -7.58
CA ALA A 28 -16.76 -0.97 -8.62
C ALA A 28 -15.59 -0.15 -8.10
N SER A 29 -14.39 -0.68 -8.36
CA SER A 29 -13.14 0.03 -8.26
C SER A 29 -13.31 1.23 -9.16
N VAL A 30 -13.61 2.38 -8.57
CA VAL A 30 -13.47 3.67 -9.21
C VAL A 30 -12.00 3.73 -9.59
N ALA A 31 -11.72 3.34 -10.83
CA ALA A 31 -10.47 3.63 -11.50
C ALA A 31 -10.44 5.15 -11.60
N GLY A 32 -9.99 5.77 -10.50
CA GLY A 32 -9.85 7.19 -10.39
C GLY A 32 -9.05 7.62 -11.59
N VAL A 33 -9.62 8.52 -12.38
CA VAL A 33 -8.91 9.28 -13.39
C VAL A 33 -7.74 9.94 -12.67
N LEU A 34 -6.60 9.26 -12.67
CA LEU A 34 -5.34 9.80 -12.21
C LEU A 34 -4.96 10.80 -13.30
N GLY A 35 -5.46 12.02 -13.14
CA GLY A 35 -5.23 13.13 -14.07
C GLY A 35 -3.79 13.09 -14.53
N ALA A 36 -3.63 13.07 -15.87
CA ALA A 36 -2.38 12.81 -16.58
C ALA A 36 -1.24 13.60 -15.96
N SER A 37 -0.60 12.96 -15.00
CA SER A 37 0.36 13.63 -14.15
C SER A 37 1.68 13.62 -14.88
N LYS A 38 2.38 14.76 -14.86
CA LYS A 38 3.62 14.96 -15.62
C LYS A 38 4.61 13.86 -15.26
N LYS A 39 4.91 12.96 -16.21
CA LYS A 39 6.00 12.00 -16.09
C LYS A 39 7.30 12.73 -16.40
N TYR A 40 8.25 12.64 -15.48
CA TYR A 40 9.57 13.21 -15.65
C TYR A 40 10.52 12.13 -16.17
N ALA A 41 11.30 12.47 -17.19
CA ALA A 41 12.28 11.56 -17.77
C ALA A 41 13.38 11.17 -16.76
N ASN A 42 13.71 12.06 -15.82
CA ASN A 42 14.72 11.85 -14.78
C ASN A 42 14.38 12.61 -13.50
N CYS A 43 15.03 12.26 -12.39
CA CYS A 43 14.82 12.93 -11.11
C CYS A 43 15.27 14.38 -11.13
N THR A 44 16.30 14.72 -11.89
CA THR A 44 16.77 16.10 -12.06
C THR A 44 15.67 17.04 -12.58
N ALA A 45 14.91 16.62 -13.60
CA ALA A 45 13.81 17.40 -14.15
C ALA A 45 12.66 17.55 -13.17
N LEU A 46 12.39 16.51 -12.37
CA LEU A 46 11.40 16.58 -11.29
C LEU A 46 11.88 17.54 -10.20
N ASN A 47 13.14 17.42 -9.75
CA ASN A 47 13.70 18.23 -8.68
C ASN A 47 13.85 19.72 -9.04
N LYS A 48 13.97 20.05 -10.33
CA LYS A 48 13.87 21.44 -10.81
C LYS A 48 12.52 22.08 -10.48
N LYS A 49 11.44 21.30 -10.47
CA LYS A 49 10.08 21.79 -10.15
C LYS A 49 9.67 21.51 -8.70
N TYR A 50 10.10 20.38 -8.17
CA TYR A 50 9.81 19.88 -6.82
C TYR A 50 11.12 19.51 -6.11
N PRO A 51 11.81 20.48 -5.49
CA PRO A 51 13.15 20.27 -4.95
C PRO A 51 13.22 19.16 -3.88
N GLY A 52 12.12 18.91 -3.16
CA GLY A 52 12.00 17.81 -2.18
C GLY A 52 11.35 16.53 -2.71
N GLY A 53 11.15 16.40 -4.02
CA GLY A 53 10.49 15.22 -4.61
C GLY A 53 8.97 15.26 -4.50
N VAL A 54 8.33 14.14 -4.86
CA VAL A 54 6.87 13.99 -4.86
C VAL A 54 6.47 12.81 -3.96
N ALA A 55 5.69 13.10 -2.93
CA ALA A 55 5.17 12.11 -1.99
C ALA A 55 3.79 11.60 -2.42
N LYS A 56 3.54 10.29 -2.25
CA LYS A 56 2.23 9.69 -2.53
C LYS A 56 1.11 10.25 -1.65
N SER A 57 1.42 10.53 -0.39
CA SER A 57 0.44 10.97 0.61
C SER A 57 1.14 11.76 1.73
N LYS A 58 0.38 12.52 2.53
CA LYS A 58 0.92 13.24 3.72
C LYS A 58 1.52 12.29 4.76
N LYS A 59 1.18 10.99 4.68
CA LYS A 59 1.72 9.93 5.54
C LYS A 59 3.07 9.40 5.04
N ALA A 60 3.41 9.60 3.76
CA ALA A 60 4.71 9.24 3.25
C ALA A 60 5.75 10.11 3.95
N ARG A 61 6.62 9.46 4.72
CA ARG A 61 7.76 10.09 5.37
C ARG A 61 8.99 9.71 4.57
N ASN A 62 9.85 10.69 4.35
CA ASN A 62 11.13 10.47 3.70
C ASN A 62 11.93 9.49 4.56
N THR A 63 12.21 8.29 4.02
CA THR A 63 13.00 7.29 4.75
C THR A 63 14.10 6.75 3.85
N LYS A 64 15.34 6.91 4.30
CA LYS A 64 16.51 6.38 3.61
C LYS A 64 16.96 5.09 4.24
N VAL A 65 17.44 4.16 3.42
CA VAL A 65 18.14 2.97 3.92
C VAL A 65 19.57 3.34 4.24
N VAL A 66 19.91 3.33 5.53
CA VAL A 66 21.29 3.48 6.02
C VAL A 66 21.71 2.14 6.60
N ARG A 67 22.74 1.52 5.99
CA ARG A 67 23.29 0.22 6.44
C ARG A 67 22.21 -0.87 6.55
N GLY A 68 21.29 -0.92 5.58
CA GLY A 68 20.19 -1.90 5.55
C GLY A 68 19.00 -1.58 6.47
N LYS A 69 19.05 -0.49 7.26
CA LYS A 69 17.93 -0.05 8.11
C LYS A 69 17.24 1.17 7.52
N LYS A 70 15.90 1.16 7.47
CA LYS A 70 15.10 2.34 7.11
C LYS A 70 15.13 3.34 8.27
N VAL A 71 15.70 4.52 8.03
CA VAL A 71 15.76 5.63 8.97
C VAL A 71 15.07 6.86 8.36
N PRO A 72 14.47 7.74 9.18
CA PRO A 72 13.90 8.99 8.67
C PRO A 72 15.02 9.83 8.03
N ALA A 73 14.85 10.16 6.76
CA ALA A 73 15.77 11.01 6.05
C ALA A 73 15.35 12.46 6.28
N ALA A 74 16.23 13.23 6.92
CA ALA A 74 16.06 14.66 7.09
C ALA A 74 16.14 15.34 5.72
N SER A 75 14.99 15.48 5.04
CA SER A 75 14.95 16.24 3.80
C SER A 75 14.96 17.72 4.15
N GLN A 76 15.94 18.45 3.61
CA GLN A 76 15.99 19.91 3.68
C GLN A 76 14.81 20.55 2.93
N TYR A 77 14.20 19.82 1.99
CA TYR A 77 13.13 20.31 1.13
C TYR A 77 11.82 19.55 1.37
N LYS A 78 10.71 20.27 1.51
CA LYS A 78 9.39 19.63 1.71
C LYS A 78 8.92 18.94 0.41
N PRO A 79 8.63 17.63 0.41
CA PRO A 79 8.09 16.95 -0.76
C PRO A 79 6.69 17.45 -1.10
N LYS A 80 6.38 17.53 -2.40
CA LYS A 80 5.01 17.84 -2.84
C LYS A 80 4.15 16.59 -2.70
N VAL A 81 3.11 16.66 -1.86
CA VAL A 81 2.15 15.57 -1.75
C VAL A 81 1.21 15.57 -2.94
N SER A 82 1.31 14.56 -3.79
CA SER A 82 0.38 14.31 -4.90
C SER A 82 0.42 12.84 -5.30
N ALA A 83 -0.67 12.12 -5.03
CA ALA A 83 -0.81 10.72 -5.39
C ALA A 83 -0.74 10.51 -6.91
N ALA A 84 -1.30 11.44 -7.69
CA ALA A 84 -1.31 11.34 -9.15
C ALA A 84 0.10 11.56 -9.75
N LEU A 85 0.84 12.59 -9.29
CA LEU A 85 2.25 12.80 -9.70
C LEU A 85 3.16 11.68 -9.23
N TYR A 86 2.94 11.16 -8.02
CA TYR A 86 3.67 10.00 -7.55
C TYR A 86 3.37 8.76 -8.41
N ALA A 87 2.10 8.47 -8.71
CA ALA A 87 1.73 7.30 -9.52
C ALA A 87 2.38 7.35 -10.91
N ALA A 88 2.39 8.53 -11.54
CA ALA A 88 3.07 8.74 -12.82
C ALA A 88 4.59 8.51 -12.73
N ASN A 89 5.21 8.89 -11.60
CA ASN A 89 6.67 8.80 -11.39
C ASN A 89 7.08 7.67 -10.43
N LYS A 90 6.21 6.70 -10.15
CA LYS A 90 6.43 5.60 -9.19
C LYS A 90 7.72 4.82 -9.48
N THR A 91 8.08 4.68 -10.74
CA THR A 91 9.30 3.97 -11.17
C THR A 91 10.59 4.70 -10.80
N LYS A 92 10.49 5.95 -10.30
CA LYS A 92 11.61 6.76 -9.85
C LYS A 92 11.94 6.59 -8.37
N ASP A 93 11.03 6.01 -7.59
CA ASP A 93 11.25 5.66 -6.20
C ASP A 93 12.08 4.36 -6.16
N ARG A 94 13.41 4.49 -5.98
CA ARG A 94 14.34 3.34 -5.94
C ARG A 94 14.20 2.57 -4.62
N ASP A 95 13.92 3.29 -3.55
CA ASP A 95 13.87 2.91 -2.15
C ASP A 95 12.54 2.24 -1.77
N LYS A 96 11.52 2.50 -2.59
CA LYS A 96 10.11 2.17 -2.34
C LYS A 96 9.65 2.68 -0.98
N ASP A 97 10.02 3.90 -0.65
CA ASP A 97 9.66 4.55 0.61
C ASP A 97 8.35 5.35 0.50
N GLY A 98 7.82 5.53 -0.71
CA GLY A 98 6.62 6.30 -0.98
C GLY A 98 6.87 7.75 -1.42
N ILE A 99 8.13 8.12 -1.68
CA ILE A 99 8.56 9.41 -2.22
C ILE A 99 9.37 9.19 -3.51
N ALA A 100 8.90 9.80 -4.59
CA ALA A 100 9.60 9.74 -5.87
C ALA A 100 10.66 10.84 -5.96
N CYS A 101 11.88 10.46 -6.36
CA CYS A 101 13.01 11.38 -6.58
C CYS A 101 13.32 12.25 -5.37
N GLU A 102 13.44 11.63 -4.20
CA GLU A 102 13.95 12.27 -2.99
C GLU A 102 15.39 12.78 -3.17
N ARG A 103 15.75 13.82 -2.42
CA ARG A 103 17.10 14.37 -2.31
C ARG A 103 17.53 14.38 -0.85
#